data_AF-A0A2T6VF75-F1
#
_entry.id   AF-A0A2T6VF75-F1
#
_cell.length_a   1.000
_cell.length_b   1.000
_cell.length_c   1.000
_cell.angle_alpha   90.00
_cell.angle_beta   90.00
_cell.angle_gamma   90.00
#
_symmetry.space_group_name_H-M   'P 1'
#
loop_
_entity.id
_entity.type
_entity.pdbx_description
1 polymer ?
#
loop_
_entity_poly.entity_id
_entity_poly.type
_entity_poly.pdbx_seq_one_letter_code
_entity_poly.pdbx_strand_id
1 'polypeptide(L)'
;MKHSSFTSNSVLNFFVVLSFITIGLVFFFLRSQPTSVVSKENIPKIELENFKAFQINDKILDLSIEGKKALQYDDYEIFFDSKIKRYDED
;
A
#
# COMPACT_ATOMS: atom_id res chain seq x y z
N MET A 1 -7.85 29.34 47.68
CA MET A 1 -8.22 28.19 46.83
C MET A 1 -9.56 28.51 46.18
N LYS A 2 -9.59 28.70 44.86
CA LYS A 2 -10.78 29.15 44.13
C LYS A 2 -11.65 27.94 43.83
N HIS A 3 -12.71 27.72 44.63
CA HIS A 3 -13.71 26.71 44.34
C HIS A 3 -14.41 27.09 43.03
N SER A 4 -14.10 26.37 41.95
CA SER A 4 -14.90 26.42 40.74
C SER A 4 -16.28 25.86 41.09
N SER A 5 -17.24 26.74 41.30
CA SER A 5 -18.66 26.40 41.37
C SER A 5 -19.05 25.84 40.01
N PHE A 6 -18.93 24.52 39.84
CA PHE A 6 -19.72 23.82 38.83
C PHE A 6 -21.16 24.27 39.07
N THR A 7 -21.68 25.04 38.13
CA THR A 7 -23.04 25.56 38.18
C THR A 7 -24.00 24.41 38.47
N SER A 8 -25.00 24.63 39.31
CA SER A 8 -26.01 23.65 39.76
C SER A 8 -26.90 23.09 38.62
N ASN A 9 -26.51 23.29 37.36
CA ASN A 9 -27.18 22.80 36.17
C ASN A 9 -26.53 21.47 35.75
N SER A 10 -27.15 20.38 36.20
CA SER A 10 -26.73 19.00 35.90
C SER A 10 -26.62 18.72 34.40
N VAL A 11 -27.51 19.30 33.60
CA VAL A 11 -27.52 19.15 32.13
C VAL A 11 -26.28 19.79 31.52
N LEU A 12 -25.93 21.01 31.95
CA LEU A 12 -24.74 21.69 31.45
C LEU A 12 -23.46 20.93 31.83
N ASN A 13 -23.37 20.43 33.07
CA ASN A 13 -22.21 19.66 33.51
C ASN A 13 -22.05 18.34 32.72
N PHE A 14 -23.16 17.67 32.38
CA PHE A 14 -23.14 16.48 31.52
C PHE A 14 -22.53 16.79 30.15
N PHE A 15 -22.96 17.87 29.49
CA PHE A 15 -22.42 18.25 28.18
C PHE A 15 -20.96 18.70 28.24
N VAL A 16 -20.54 19.36 29.32
CA VAL A 16 -19.13 19.74 29.53
C VAL A 16 -18.26 18.49 29.65
N VAL A 17 -18.65 17.52 30.48
CA VAL A 17 -17.91 16.26 30.63
C VAL A 17 -17.88 15.48 29.32
N LEU A 18 -19.02 15.39 28.64
CA LEU A 18 -19.12 14.72 27.33
C LEU A 18 -18.19 15.37 26.30
N SER A 19 -18.13 16.72 26.27
CA SER A 19 -17.24 17.45 25.37
C SER A 19 -15.77 17.10 25.58
N PHE A 20 -15.29 17.04 26.84
CA PHE A 20 -13.92 16.62 27.13
C PHE A 20 -13.63 15.18 26.69
N ILE A 21 -14.58 14.27 26.91
CA ILE A 21 -14.46 12.88 26.46
C ILE A 21 -14.38 12.83 24.93
N THR A 22 -15.27 13.53 24.23
CA THR A 22 -15.28 13.57 22.76
C THR A 22 -13.98 14.13 22.19
N ILE A 23 -13.48 15.24 22.74
CA ILE A 23 -12.19 15.82 22.32
C ILE A 23 -11.06 14.81 22.55
N GLY A 24 -11.03 14.15 23.71
CA GLY A 24 -10.05 13.11 24.02
C GLY A 24 -10.11 11.94 23.02
N LEU A 25 -11.31 11.47 22.68
CA LEU A 25 -11.50 10.40 21.68
C LEU A 25 -11.06 10.85 20.29
N VAL A 26 -11.38 12.08 19.88
CA VAL A 26 -10.92 12.64 18.61
C VAL A 26 -9.40 12.60 18.54
N PHE A 27 -8.67 13.11 19.53
CA PHE A 27 -7.19 13.06 19.50
C PHE A 27 -6.62 11.64 19.61
N PHE A 28 -7.27 10.75 20.36
CA PHE A 28 -6.86 9.36 20.48
C PHE A 28 -6.97 8.61 19.14
N PHE A 29 -8.08 8.80 18.42
CA PHE A 29 -8.31 8.19 17.10
C PHE A 29 -7.68 8.96 15.94
N LEU A 30 -7.44 10.28 16.06
CA LEU A 30 -6.67 11.07 15.09
C LEU A 30 -5.19 10.75 15.10
N ARG A 31 -4.69 10.05 16.13
CA ARG A 31 -3.34 9.52 16.09
C ARG A 31 -3.28 8.55 14.92
N SER A 32 -2.88 9.08 13.76
CA SER A 32 -2.60 8.32 12.56
C SER A 32 -1.68 7.20 13.01
N GLN A 33 -2.17 5.97 12.94
CA GLN A 33 -1.25 4.84 13.01
C GLN A 33 -0.24 5.11 11.90
N PRO A 34 1.07 5.22 12.21
CA PRO A 34 2.04 5.25 11.14
C PRO A 34 1.84 3.92 10.44
N THR A 35 1.15 3.94 9.29
CA THR A 35 1.28 2.88 8.32
C THR A 35 2.76 2.91 8.02
N SER A 36 3.50 1.98 8.61
CA SER A 36 4.84 1.71 8.16
C SER A 36 4.64 1.31 6.71
N VAL A 37 4.86 2.26 5.81
CA VAL A 37 5.19 1.95 4.43
C VAL A 37 6.53 1.27 4.58
N VAL A 38 6.50 -0.02 4.93
CA VAL A 38 7.66 -0.89 4.86
C VAL A 38 8.15 -0.65 3.44
N SER A 39 9.33 -0.05 3.29
CA SER A 39 9.92 0.23 1.99
C SER A 39 9.76 -1.04 1.18
N LYS A 40 8.90 -0.99 0.16
CA LYS A 40 8.58 -2.14 -0.69
C LYS A 40 9.77 -2.55 -1.56
N GLU A 41 10.93 -1.90 -1.40
CA GLU A 41 12.17 -2.19 -2.12
C GLU A 41 12.48 -3.69 -2.21
N ASN A 42 12.15 -4.47 -1.17
CA ASN A 42 12.49 -5.90 -1.14
C ASN A 42 11.32 -6.86 -1.44
N ILE A 43 10.10 -6.36 -1.68
CA ILE A 43 8.94 -7.22 -1.94
C ILE A 43 8.49 -7.01 -3.39
N PRO A 44 8.56 -8.05 -4.25
CA PRO A 44 8.11 -7.93 -5.62
C PRO A 44 6.59 -7.65 -5.65
N LYS A 45 6.19 -6.72 -6.52
CA LYS A 45 4.77 -6.42 -6.80
C LYS A 45 4.08 -7.61 -7.46
N ILE A 46 4.78 -8.26 -8.38
CA ILE A 46 4.29 -9.42 -9.13
C ILE A 46 5.37 -10.50 -9.11
N GLU A 47 4.94 -11.72 -8.81
CA GLU A 47 5.75 -12.93 -8.82
C GLU A 47 5.05 -13.98 -9.69
N LEU A 48 5.75 -14.46 -10.70
CA LEU A 48 5.25 -15.48 -11.63
C LEU A 48 6.19 -16.67 -11.61
N GLU A 49 5.63 -17.88 -11.61
CA GLU A 49 6.37 -19.14 -11.78
C GLU A 49 6.01 -19.77 -13.13
N ASN A 50 6.99 -20.44 -13.75
CA ASN A 50 6.88 -21.09 -15.06
C ASN A 50 6.19 -20.21 -16.12
N PHE A 51 6.69 -18.98 -16.27
CA PHE A 51 6.04 -17.95 -17.08
C PHE A 51 6.42 -18.05 -18.56
N LYS A 52 5.52 -17.56 -19.41
CA LYS A 52 5.76 -17.30 -20.82
C LYS A 52 5.17 -15.95 -21.20
N ALA A 53 6.01 -15.01 -21.57
CA ALA A 53 5.66 -13.67 -21.99
C ALA A 53 5.92 -13.49 -23.49
N PHE A 54 5.11 -12.65 -24.12
CA PHE A 54 5.18 -12.37 -25.55
C PHE A 54 5.07 -10.87 -25.78
N GLN A 55 5.99 -10.31 -26.57
CA GLN A 55 5.89 -8.96 -27.10
C GLN A 55 5.39 -9.06 -28.54
N ILE A 56 4.27 -8.41 -28.81
CA ILE A 56 3.62 -8.41 -30.12
C ILE A 56 3.63 -6.97 -30.63
N ASN A 57 4.06 -6.76 -31.87
CA ASN A 57 4.02 -5.46 -32.54
C ASN A 57 3.20 -5.55 -33.83
N ASP A 58 2.24 -4.64 -34.01
CA ASP A 58 1.31 -4.40 -35.14
C ASP A 58 0.57 -5.59 -35.81
N LYS A 59 1.05 -6.83 -35.68
CA LYS A 59 0.47 -8.15 -36.03
C LYS A 59 1.44 -9.34 -35.84
N ILE A 60 2.71 -9.10 -35.51
CA ILE A 60 3.77 -10.13 -35.48
C ILE A 60 4.27 -10.33 -34.05
N LEU A 61 4.62 -11.58 -33.73
CA LEU A 61 5.33 -11.88 -32.50
C LEU A 61 6.80 -11.48 -32.66
N ASP A 62 7.21 -10.41 -31.98
CA ASP A 62 8.59 -9.88 -32.04
C ASP A 62 9.49 -10.61 -31.04
N LEU A 63 9.02 -10.77 -29.80
CA LEU A 63 9.79 -11.36 -28.71
C LEU A 63 8.98 -12.39 -27.94
N SER A 64 9.58 -13.53 -27.61
CA SER A 64 9.07 -14.43 -26.60
C SER A 64 10.10 -14.64 -25.49
N ILE A 65 9.63 -14.62 -24.25
CA ILE A 65 10.43 -14.84 -23.05
C ILE A 65 9.77 -15.96 -22.27
N GLU A 66 10.47 -17.05 -22.02
CA GLU A 66 9.99 -18.16 -21.20
C GLU A 66 10.99 -18.42 -20.06
N GLY A 67 10.52 -18.69 -18.85
CA GLY A 67 11.43 -18.89 -17.72
C GLY A 67 10.75 -19.50 -16.50
N LYS A 68 11.55 -19.90 -15.51
CA LYS A 68 11.02 -20.53 -14.29
C LYS A 68 10.41 -19.54 -13.32
N LYS A 69 10.95 -18.31 -13.26
CA LYS A 69 10.45 -17.29 -12.33
C LYS A 69 10.66 -15.88 -12.88
N ALA A 70 9.67 -15.02 -12.70
CA ALA A 70 9.76 -13.59 -12.97
C ALA A 70 9.32 -12.80 -11.73
N LEU A 71 10.09 -11.78 -11.36
CA LEU A 71 9.80 -10.86 -10.28
C LEU A 71 9.76 -9.44 -10.83
N GLN A 72 8.69 -8.71 -10.57
CA GLN A 72 8.56 -7.30 -10.93
C GLN A 72 8.54 -6.43 -9.68
N TYR A 73 9.46 -5.47 -9.63
CA TYR A 73 9.55 -4.43 -8.61
C TYR A 73 9.10 -3.09 -9.20
N ASP A 74 9.19 -2.02 -8.42
CA ASP A 74 8.77 -0.68 -8.84
C ASP A 74 9.63 -0.15 -9.99
N ASP A 75 10.93 -0.43 -9.94
CA ASP A 75 11.91 0.18 -10.84
C ASP A 75 12.56 -0.82 -11.80
N TYR A 76 12.39 -2.13 -11.57
CA TYR A 76 13.06 -3.17 -12.35
C TYR A 76 12.33 -4.51 -12.31
N GLU A 77 12.71 -5.38 -13.25
CA GLU A 77 12.22 -6.75 -13.37
C GLU A 77 13.41 -7.72 -13.36
N ILE A 78 13.24 -8.88 -12.72
CA ILE A 78 14.23 -9.96 -12.68
C ILE A 78 13.61 -11.22 -13.24
N PHE A 79 14.28 -11.81 -14.24
CA PHE A 79 13.90 -13.08 -14.84
C PHE A 79 14.93 -14.16 -14.52
N PHE A 80 14.49 -15.27 -13.93
CA PHE A 80 15.33 -16.41 -13.57
C PHE A 80 15.17 -17.55 -14.56
N ASP A 81 16.29 -18.15 -14.96
CA ASP A 81 16.37 -19.25 -15.93
C ASP A 81 15.55 -18.97 -17.20
N SER A 82 15.68 -17.75 -17.73
CA SER A 82 14.91 -17.28 -18.87
C SER A 82 15.57 -17.61 -20.21
N LYS A 83 14.74 -17.98 -21.19
CA LYS A 83 15.09 -18.12 -22.59
C LYS A 83 14.36 -17.04 -23.36
N ILE A 84 15.12 -16.24 -24.09
CA ILE A 84 14.62 -15.14 -24.92
C ILE A 84 14.77 -15.57 -26.38
N LYS A 85 13.69 -15.48 -27.15
CA LYS A 85 13.68 -15.71 -28.60
C LYS A 85 13.13 -14.47 -29.26
N ARG A 86 13.94 -13.83 -30.11
CA ARG A 86 13.51 -12.78 -31.03
C ARG A 86 13.20 -13.41 -32.37
N TYR A 87 12.12 -12.97 -33.00
CA TYR A 87 11.74 -13.37 -34.34
C TYR A 87 11.96 -12.16 -35.24
N ASP A 88 13.00 -12.22 -36.08
CA ASP A 88 13.17 -11.25 -37.17
C ASP A 88 12.32 -11.72 -38.37
N GLU A 89 11.67 -10.79 -39.05
CA GLU A 89 11.15 -11.02 -40.40
C GLU A 89 12.29 -10.86 -41.39
N ASP A 90 12.55 -11.89 -42.21
CA ASP A 90 13.25 -11.73 -43.48
C ASP A 90 12.41 -10.91 -44.47
#